data_AF-A0A9J6DK60-F1
#
_entry.id   AF-A0A9J6DK60-F1
#
_cell.length_a   1.000
_cell.length_b   1.000
_cell.length_c   1.000
_cell.angle_alpha   90.00
_cell.angle_beta   90.00
_cell.angle_gamma   90.00
#
_symmetry.space_group_name_H-M   'P 1'
#
loop_
_entity.id
_entity.type
_entity.pdbx_description
1 polymer ?
#
loop_
_entity_poly.entity_id
_entity_poly.type
_entity_poly.pdbx_seq_one_letter_code
_entity_poly.pdbx_strand_id
1 'polypeptide(L)'
;MSSYSTLYFNELYKNTQPLFDAPHGDLATFYMDVPASFDAMMELLNFQFHGIHEEVSAFVNNLYSLVKKVVPKKIAWKLCPLRVQAKTFFVDPVLSFYINRGTIRNFNRYTSFSLQDTVGSCIRVWNEPNCESSAFDTVKKIFGGDVDSVAVKYTAEETVSRTPAIVLSNNEVFPDDEAFNHRMWRYKWRACPPLKKYDKEIHPMAFALLFDTFVMEETYVGTRQLDQ
;
A
#
# COMPACT_ATOMS: atom_id res chain seq x y z
N MET A 1 -18.53 -5.94 -11.38
CA MET A 1 -18.04 -5.12 -10.25
C MET A 1 -16.99 -4.18 -10.83
N SER A 2 -17.25 -2.87 -10.76
CA SER A 2 -16.29 -1.84 -11.17
C SER A 2 -14.97 -2.09 -10.45
N SER A 3 -13.87 -2.29 -11.18
CA SER A 3 -12.56 -2.36 -10.55
C SER A 3 -12.21 -0.97 -10.05
N TYR A 4 -12.11 -0.79 -8.73
CA TYR A 4 -11.61 0.44 -8.12
C TYR A 4 -10.17 0.70 -8.60
N SER A 5 -10.04 1.47 -9.67
CA SER A 5 -8.77 1.78 -10.30
C SER A 5 -8.29 3.14 -9.83
N THR A 6 -6.97 3.40 -9.90
CA THR A 6 -6.41 4.73 -9.58
C THR A 6 -7.12 5.85 -10.34
N LEU A 7 -7.50 5.62 -11.61
CA LEU A 7 -8.25 6.58 -12.42
C LEU A 7 -9.63 6.90 -11.85
N TYR A 8 -10.33 5.90 -11.33
CA TYR A 8 -11.63 6.11 -10.67
C TYR A 8 -11.50 7.05 -9.45
N PHE A 9 -10.46 6.87 -8.63
CA PHE A 9 -10.23 7.75 -7.49
C PHE A 9 -9.79 9.16 -7.93
N ASN A 10 -8.99 9.29 -8.98
CA ASN A 10 -8.67 10.60 -9.55
C ASN A 10 -9.93 11.35 -9.98
N GLU A 11 -10.85 10.71 -10.70
CA GLU A 11 -12.14 11.29 -11.09
C GLU A 11 -13.03 11.64 -9.89
N LEU A 12 -13.04 10.77 -8.87
CA LEU A 12 -13.76 11.02 -7.63
C LEU A 12 -13.25 12.31 -6.95
N TYR A 13 -11.94 12.49 -6.88
CA TYR A 13 -11.30 13.62 -6.21
C TYR A 13 -11.32 14.92 -7.01
N LYS A 14 -11.59 14.88 -8.32
CA LYS A 14 -11.92 16.09 -9.10
C LYS A 14 -13.24 16.72 -8.62
N ASN A 15 -14.18 15.88 -8.19
CA ASN A 15 -15.55 16.29 -7.85
C ASN A 15 -15.82 16.31 -6.34
N THR A 16 -14.86 15.88 -5.52
CA THR A 16 -15.00 15.77 -4.06
C THR A 16 -13.75 16.27 -3.36
N GLN A 17 -13.93 16.82 -2.16
CA GLN A 17 -12.81 17.18 -1.27
C GLN A 17 -12.75 16.15 -0.13
N PRO A 18 -12.03 15.03 -0.31
CA PRO A 18 -11.86 14.04 0.74
C PRO A 18 -11.06 14.62 1.91
N LEU A 19 -11.54 14.38 3.13
CA LEU A 19 -10.79 14.70 4.36
C LEU A 19 -9.67 13.69 4.64
N PHE A 20 -9.71 12.53 3.98
CA PHE A 20 -8.80 11.40 4.21
C PHE A 20 -8.72 11.03 5.70
N ASP A 21 -7.51 10.97 6.26
CA ASP A 21 -7.24 10.66 7.66
C ASP A 21 -7.11 11.92 8.55
N ALA A 22 -7.36 13.13 8.02
CA ALA A 22 -7.19 14.38 8.77
C ALA A 22 -8.18 14.44 9.97
N PRO A 23 -7.66 14.50 11.21
CA PRO A 23 -8.52 14.57 12.39
C PRO A 23 -9.26 15.91 12.41
N HIS A 24 -10.56 15.86 12.75
CA HIS A 24 -11.43 17.03 12.85
C HIS A 24 -11.59 17.85 11.55
N GLY A 25 -11.16 17.31 10.41
CA GLY A 25 -11.32 17.94 9.09
C GLY A 25 -10.33 19.06 8.77
N ASP A 26 -9.29 19.26 9.59
CA ASP A 26 -8.28 20.28 9.34
C ASP A 26 -7.14 19.74 8.47
N LEU A 27 -7.34 19.85 7.15
CA LEU A 27 -6.38 19.39 6.14
C LEU A 27 -5.07 20.19 6.17
N ALA A 28 -5.13 21.49 6.45
CA ALA A 28 -3.98 22.39 6.31
C ALA A 28 -2.97 22.23 7.46
N THR A 29 -3.43 21.82 8.64
CA THR A 29 -2.54 21.53 9.77
C THR A 29 -2.03 20.10 9.74
N PHE A 30 -2.82 19.15 9.23
CA PHE A 30 -2.45 17.74 9.20
C PHE A 30 -1.54 17.35 8.03
N TYR A 31 -1.85 17.82 6.82
CA TYR A 31 -1.11 17.48 5.62
C TYR A 31 -0.19 18.62 5.16
N MET A 32 0.94 18.25 4.56
CA MET A 32 1.70 19.15 3.69
C MET A 32 0.87 19.51 2.45
N ASP A 33 1.24 20.58 1.75
CA ASP A 33 0.70 20.87 0.42
C ASP A 33 1.09 19.76 -0.58
N VAL A 34 0.31 19.61 -1.63
CA VAL A 34 0.51 18.53 -2.61
C VAL A 34 1.90 18.58 -3.28
N PRO A 35 2.43 19.75 -3.70
CA PRO A 35 3.78 19.84 -4.25
C PRO A 35 4.86 19.46 -3.23
N ALA A 36 4.85 20.03 -2.03
CA ALA A 36 5.86 19.67 -1.02
C ALA A 36 5.76 18.20 -0.58
N SER A 37 4.54 17.65 -0.55
CA SER A 37 4.29 16.22 -0.30
C SER A 37 4.97 15.34 -1.37
N PHE A 38 4.88 15.73 -2.65
CA PHE A 38 5.55 15.04 -3.74
C PHE A 38 7.07 15.12 -3.60
N ASP A 39 7.61 16.31 -3.31
CA ASP A 39 9.05 16.50 -3.10
C ASP A 39 9.56 15.66 -1.91
N ALA A 40 8.80 15.59 -0.82
CA ALA A 40 9.12 14.76 0.35
C ALA A 40 9.12 13.26 0.01
N MET A 41 8.15 12.78 -0.78
CA MET A 41 8.13 11.40 -1.28
C MET A 41 9.36 11.13 -2.15
N MET A 42 9.70 12.04 -3.05
CA MET A 42 10.85 11.92 -3.93
C MET A 42 12.18 11.93 -3.17
N GLU A 43 12.32 12.79 -2.16
CA GLU A 43 13.49 12.81 -1.28
C GLU A 43 13.65 11.47 -0.54
N LEU A 44 12.55 10.90 -0.02
CA LEU A 44 12.57 9.59 0.59
C LEU A 44 13.00 8.51 -0.41
N LEU A 45 12.38 8.44 -1.59
CA LEU A 45 12.69 7.41 -2.58
C LEU A 45 14.14 7.51 -3.07
N ASN A 46 14.60 8.72 -3.40
CA ASN A 46 15.99 8.95 -3.76
C ASN A 46 16.93 8.56 -2.62
N PHE A 47 16.57 8.84 -1.37
CA PHE A 47 17.36 8.38 -0.23
C PHE A 47 17.36 6.86 -0.11
N GLN A 48 16.25 6.16 -0.34
CA GLN A 48 16.23 4.69 -0.24
C GLN A 48 17.03 4.01 -1.36
N PHE A 49 16.97 4.55 -2.57
CA PHE A 49 17.57 3.99 -3.78
C PHE A 49 18.87 4.69 -4.21
N HIS A 50 19.55 5.36 -3.27
CA HIS A 50 20.84 6.02 -3.52
C HIS A 50 20.85 7.03 -4.70
N GLY A 51 19.69 7.64 -5.00
CA GLY A 51 19.51 8.56 -6.12
C GLY A 51 19.46 7.87 -7.49
N ILE A 52 19.35 6.54 -7.53
CA ILE A 52 19.28 5.77 -8.78
C ILE A 52 17.85 5.84 -9.31
N HIS A 53 17.64 6.69 -10.32
CA HIS A 53 16.33 6.95 -10.92
C HIS A 53 15.64 5.68 -11.45
N GLU A 54 16.41 4.73 -12.01
CA GLU A 54 15.88 3.47 -12.54
C GLU A 54 15.28 2.59 -11.44
N GLU A 55 15.92 2.53 -10.26
CA GLU A 55 15.40 1.77 -9.12
C GLU A 55 14.16 2.42 -8.52
N VAL A 56 14.13 3.76 -8.45
CA VAL A 56 12.94 4.52 -8.05
C VAL A 56 11.78 4.23 -9.02
N SER A 57 12.04 4.30 -10.32
CA SER A 57 11.04 4.00 -11.35
C SER A 57 10.53 2.56 -11.24
N ALA A 58 11.43 1.58 -11.09
CA ALA A 58 11.06 0.18 -10.92
C ALA A 58 10.23 -0.05 -9.65
N PHE A 59 10.56 0.64 -8.55
CA PHE A 59 9.80 0.58 -7.31
C PHE A 59 8.37 1.10 -7.47
N VAL A 60 8.21 2.28 -8.10
CA VAL A 60 6.89 2.89 -8.34
C VAL A 60 6.07 2.04 -9.30
N ASN A 61 6.69 1.52 -10.37
CA ASN A 61 6.02 0.62 -11.32
C ASN A 61 5.60 -0.72 -10.69
N ASN A 62 6.37 -1.24 -9.74
CA ASN A 62 5.98 -2.44 -8.98
C ASN A 62 4.78 -2.14 -8.05
N LEU A 63 4.75 -0.97 -7.41
CA LEU A 63 3.59 -0.55 -6.62
C LEU A 63 2.34 -0.36 -7.49
N TYR A 64 2.48 0.24 -8.66
CA TYR A 64 1.39 0.36 -9.63
C TYR A 64 0.90 -1.04 -10.08
N SER A 65 1.82 -1.94 -10.43
CA SER A 65 1.52 -3.33 -10.82
C SER A 65 0.80 -4.11 -9.72
N LEU A 66 1.17 -3.87 -8.46
CA LEU A 66 0.53 -4.43 -7.27
C LEU A 66 -0.92 -3.98 -7.17
N VAL A 67 -1.18 -2.66 -7.18
CA VAL A 67 -2.53 -2.10 -7.05
C VAL A 67 -3.43 -2.54 -8.20
N LYS A 68 -2.92 -2.48 -9.43
CA LYS A 68 -3.64 -2.92 -10.64
C LYS A 68 -3.78 -4.44 -10.75
N LYS A 69 -3.11 -5.20 -9.87
CA LYS A 69 -3.11 -6.67 -9.85
C LYS A 69 -2.64 -7.26 -11.19
N VAL A 70 -1.70 -6.57 -11.86
CA VAL A 70 -1.19 -6.95 -13.19
C VAL A 70 -0.50 -8.30 -13.12
N VAL A 71 0.38 -8.48 -12.14
CA VAL A 71 1.15 -9.72 -11.99
C VAL A 71 0.31 -10.78 -11.29
N PRO A 72 -0.02 -11.91 -11.94
CA PRO A 72 -0.75 -13.01 -11.32
C PRO A 72 0.06 -13.56 -10.14
N LYS A 73 -0.64 -13.94 -9.07
CA LYS A 73 -0.04 -14.56 -7.87
C LYS A 73 0.97 -13.73 -7.08
N LYS A 74 1.22 -12.47 -7.45
CA LYS A 74 2.13 -11.55 -6.73
C LYS A 74 1.36 -10.34 -6.22
N ILE A 75 0.73 -10.50 -5.06
CA ILE A 75 -0.25 -9.54 -4.52
C ILE A 75 0.21 -8.97 -3.17
N ALA A 76 1.44 -9.27 -2.75
CA ALA A 76 2.01 -8.70 -1.55
C ALA A 76 3.24 -7.83 -1.81
N TRP A 77 3.38 -6.79 -1.01
CA TRP A 77 4.50 -5.86 -1.08
C TRP A 77 5.01 -5.59 0.32
N LYS A 78 6.25 -5.99 0.57
CA LYS A 78 6.85 -6.02 1.90
C LYS A 78 7.96 -4.99 2.00
N LEU A 79 7.85 -4.10 2.99
CA LEU A 79 8.90 -3.20 3.43
C LEU A 79 9.51 -3.70 4.73
N CYS A 80 10.79 -4.09 4.67
CA CYS A 80 11.64 -4.49 5.79
C CYS A 80 12.98 -3.72 5.71
N PRO A 81 13.93 -3.86 6.65
CA PRO A 81 13.81 -4.20 8.05
C PRO A 81 14.38 -3.03 8.87
N LEU A 82 13.60 -1.99 9.16
CA LEU A 82 14.04 -1.02 10.16
C LEU A 82 12.86 -0.27 10.78
N ARG A 83 12.94 -0.02 12.10
CA ARG A 83 11.98 0.81 12.85
C ARG A 83 12.13 2.26 12.41
N VAL A 84 11.39 2.65 11.38
CA VAL A 84 11.52 3.99 10.80
C VAL A 84 10.14 4.48 10.41
N GLN A 85 9.83 5.72 10.85
CA GLN A 85 8.67 6.49 10.39
C GLN A 85 8.57 6.54 8.86
N ALA A 86 9.68 6.43 8.14
CA ALA A 86 9.72 6.43 6.68
C ALA A 86 8.75 5.43 6.02
N LYS A 87 8.58 4.22 6.59
CA LYS A 87 7.67 3.21 6.01
C LYS A 87 6.22 3.67 6.06
N THR A 88 5.78 4.13 7.22
CA THR A 88 4.41 4.63 7.44
C THR A 88 4.21 5.94 6.68
N PHE A 89 5.19 6.85 6.73
CA PHE A 89 5.22 8.12 5.99
C PHE A 89 4.93 7.93 4.49
N PHE A 90 5.48 6.89 3.86
CA PHE A 90 5.17 6.58 2.45
C PHE A 90 3.88 5.80 2.24
N VAL A 91 3.53 4.87 3.14
CA VAL A 91 2.44 3.92 2.93
C VAL A 91 1.09 4.50 3.32
N ASP A 92 1.02 5.31 4.36
CA ASP A 92 -0.19 5.94 4.86
C ASP A 92 -0.88 6.82 3.79
N PRO A 93 -0.19 7.67 3.00
CA PRO A 93 -0.83 8.39 1.89
C PRO A 93 -1.34 7.44 0.80
N VAL A 94 -0.66 6.33 0.52
CA VAL A 94 -1.13 5.31 -0.44
C VAL A 94 -2.42 4.67 0.04
N LEU A 95 -2.48 4.26 1.31
CA LEU A 95 -3.67 3.65 1.89
C LEU A 95 -4.84 4.64 1.95
N SER A 96 -4.56 5.89 2.33
CA SER A 96 -5.54 6.98 2.38
C SER A 96 -6.12 7.29 1.01
N PHE A 97 -5.30 7.24 -0.05
CA PHE A 97 -5.74 7.49 -1.42
C PHE A 97 -6.81 6.49 -1.88
N TYR A 98 -6.80 5.25 -1.39
CA TYR A 98 -7.83 4.25 -1.75
C TYR A 98 -9.06 4.27 -0.84
N ILE A 99 -9.07 5.08 0.23
CA ILE A 99 -10.11 5.25 1.27
C ILE A 99 -10.45 3.95 2.02
N ASN A 100 -10.91 2.94 1.29
CA ASN A 100 -11.32 1.65 1.78
C ASN A 100 -10.10 0.71 1.94
N ARG A 101 -9.41 0.87 3.06
CA ARG A 101 -8.32 -0.01 3.50
C ARG A 101 -8.82 -1.09 4.46
N GLY A 102 -8.30 -2.30 4.31
CA GLY A 102 -8.46 -3.38 5.27
C GLY A 102 -7.21 -3.59 6.11
N THR A 103 -7.36 -4.00 7.36
CA THR A 103 -6.22 -4.30 8.24
C THR A 103 -6.13 -5.80 8.48
N ILE A 104 -4.98 -6.39 8.17
CA ILE A 104 -4.69 -7.78 8.52
C ILE A 104 -4.22 -7.78 9.98
N ARG A 105 -4.92 -8.55 10.82
CA ARG A 105 -4.50 -8.78 12.20
C ARG A 105 -3.57 -9.98 12.29
N ASN A 106 -2.89 -10.10 13.41
CA ASN A 106 -1.93 -11.18 13.63
C ASN A 106 -2.61 -12.56 13.64
N PHE A 107 -1.88 -13.57 13.19
CA PHE A 107 -2.33 -14.96 13.18
C PHE A 107 -1.66 -15.68 14.35
N ASN A 108 -2.28 -15.54 15.52
CA ASN A 108 -1.85 -16.20 16.74
C ASN A 108 -3.04 -16.95 17.35
N ARG A 109 -2.76 -17.86 18.30
CA ARG A 109 -3.80 -18.63 19.01
C ARG A 109 -4.91 -17.80 19.66
N TYR A 110 -4.69 -16.51 19.90
CA TYR A 110 -5.64 -15.60 20.56
C TYR A 110 -6.53 -14.83 19.57
N THR A 111 -6.22 -14.88 18.27
CA THR A 111 -6.92 -14.11 17.24
C THR A 111 -7.67 -15.06 16.32
N SER A 112 -8.98 -15.18 16.53
CA SER A 112 -9.83 -16.09 15.75
C SER A 112 -10.29 -15.50 14.40
N PHE A 113 -10.22 -14.18 14.23
CA PHE A 113 -10.74 -13.46 13.07
C PHE A 113 -9.67 -12.50 12.53
N SER A 114 -8.58 -13.05 11.99
CA SER A 114 -7.43 -12.24 11.56
C SER A 114 -7.69 -11.42 10.28
N LEU A 115 -8.68 -11.84 9.47
CA LEU A 115 -8.98 -11.28 8.15
C LEU A 115 -10.33 -10.58 8.05
N GLN A 116 -11.11 -10.47 9.13
CA GLN A 116 -12.47 -9.90 9.07
C GLN A 116 -12.49 -8.47 8.52
N ASP A 117 -11.49 -7.65 8.85
CA ASP A 117 -11.42 -6.23 8.43
C ASP A 117 -10.91 -6.10 6.98
N THR A 118 -10.67 -7.22 6.28
CA THR A 118 -10.12 -7.25 4.92
C THR A 118 -11.19 -7.53 3.87
N VAL A 119 -12.40 -7.87 4.29
CA VAL A 119 -13.54 -8.12 3.42
C VAL A 119 -13.98 -6.82 2.77
N GLY A 120 -14.21 -6.84 1.45
CA GLY A 120 -14.60 -5.66 0.68
C GLY A 120 -13.55 -4.55 0.53
N SER A 121 -12.36 -4.71 1.11
CA SER A 121 -11.29 -3.69 1.03
C SER A 121 -10.66 -3.57 -0.36
N CYS A 122 -10.23 -2.36 -0.72
CA CYS A 122 -9.52 -2.10 -1.98
C CYS A 122 -8.02 -2.42 -1.88
N ILE A 123 -7.44 -2.18 -0.70
CA ILE A 123 -6.06 -2.42 -0.35
C ILE A 123 -5.98 -2.87 1.10
N ARG A 124 -4.98 -3.68 1.44
CA ARG A 124 -4.77 -4.20 2.80
C ARG A 124 -3.43 -3.79 3.34
N VAL A 125 -3.38 -3.54 4.65
CA VAL A 125 -2.13 -3.31 5.37
C VAL A 125 -1.97 -4.36 6.46
N TRP A 126 -0.74 -4.86 6.61
CA TRP A 126 -0.32 -5.66 7.75
C TRP A 126 0.87 -4.99 8.41
N ASN A 127 0.59 -4.24 9.48
CA ASN A 127 1.62 -3.57 10.25
C ASN A 127 2.15 -4.48 11.36
N GLU A 128 3.47 -4.58 11.46
CA GLU A 128 4.21 -5.42 12.41
C GLU A 128 3.68 -6.86 12.46
N PRO A 129 3.74 -7.60 11.33
CA PRO A 129 3.13 -8.91 11.23
C PRO A 129 3.71 -9.88 12.26
N ASN A 130 2.80 -10.59 12.92
CA ASN A 130 3.10 -11.74 13.75
C ASN A 130 2.19 -12.88 13.30
N CYS A 131 2.81 -13.97 12.84
CA CYS A 131 2.07 -15.16 12.44
C CYS A 131 2.84 -16.42 12.84
N GLU A 132 2.10 -17.40 13.33
CA GLU A 132 2.61 -18.75 13.59
C GLU A 132 2.82 -19.50 12.26
N SER A 133 3.74 -20.48 12.25
CA SER A 133 4.04 -21.25 11.03
C SER A 133 2.83 -21.98 10.47
N SER A 134 1.88 -22.36 11.32
CA SER A 134 0.58 -22.96 10.95
C SER A 134 -0.25 -22.04 10.04
N ALA A 135 -0.07 -20.72 10.13
CA ALA A 135 -0.80 -19.75 9.33
C ALA A 135 -0.13 -19.46 7.98
N PHE A 136 1.08 -19.96 7.72
CA PHE A 136 1.82 -19.63 6.49
C PHE A 136 1.10 -20.04 5.22
N ASP A 137 0.35 -21.15 5.23
CA ASP A 137 -0.40 -21.57 4.05
C ASP A 137 -1.57 -20.62 3.76
N THR A 138 -2.28 -20.15 4.79
CA THR A 138 -3.29 -19.09 4.64
C THR A 138 -2.65 -17.80 4.14
N VAL A 139 -1.51 -17.39 4.70
CA VAL A 139 -0.81 -16.18 4.25
C VAL A 139 -0.37 -16.30 2.78
N LYS A 140 0.13 -17.47 2.35
CA LYS A 140 0.48 -17.72 0.94
C LYS A 140 -0.74 -17.62 0.02
N LYS A 141 -1.91 -18.08 0.44
CA LYS A 141 -3.15 -17.91 -0.33
C LYS A 141 -3.52 -16.44 -0.49
N ILE A 142 -3.50 -15.69 0.61
CA ILE A 142 -3.80 -14.26 0.62
C ILE A 142 -2.80 -13.47 -0.24
N PHE A 143 -1.51 -13.74 -0.14
CA PHE A 143 -0.47 -13.07 -0.94
C PHE A 143 -0.44 -13.54 -2.40
N GLY A 144 -0.95 -14.74 -2.68
CA GLY A 144 -1.26 -15.20 -4.04
C GLY A 144 -2.49 -14.52 -4.64
N GLY A 145 -3.32 -13.88 -3.81
CA GLY A 145 -4.59 -13.33 -4.24
C GLY A 145 -5.63 -14.40 -4.56
N ASP A 146 -5.52 -15.56 -3.93
CA ASP A 146 -6.52 -16.61 -4.02
C ASP A 146 -7.84 -16.12 -3.39
N VAL A 147 -8.95 -16.60 -3.92
CA VAL A 147 -10.27 -16.36 -3.32
C VAL A 147 -10.42 -17.34 -2.16
N ASP A 148 -10.65 -16.82 -0.95
CA ASP A 148 -10.78 -17.64 0.25
C ASP A 148 -11.96 -17.18 1.12
N SER A 149 -12.54 -18.12 1.87
CA SER A 149 -13.62 -17.83 2.81
C SER A 149 -13.02 -17.45 4.15
N VAL A 150 -13.51 -16.38 4.76
CA VAL A 150 -13.02 -15.87 6.03
C VAL A 150 -14.17 -15.79 7.02
N ALA A 151 -13.88 -16.22 8.25
CA ALA A 151 -14.80 -16.07 9.35
C ALA A 151 -14.93 -14.59 9.73
N VAL A 152 -16.17 -14.13 9.88
CA VAL A 152 -16.50 -12.76 10.31
C VAL A 152 -17.40 -12.86 11.54
N LYS A 153 -17.17 -11.96 12.50
CA LYS A 153 -17.87 -12.01 13.79
C LYS A 153 -19.36 -11.68 13.59
N TYR A 154 -20.23 -12.54 14.12
CA TYR A 154 -21.70 -12.38 14.10
C TYR A 154 -22.37 -12.44 12.71
N THR A 155 -21.63 -12.85 11.67
CA THR A 155 -22.17 -13.04 10.31
C THR A 155 -21.75 -14.40 9.77
N ALA A 156 -22.34 -14.80 8.64
CA ALA A 156 -21.87 -15.95 7.89
C ALA A 156 -20.45 -15.71 7.36
N GLU A 157 -19.76 -16.78 6.98
CA GLU A 157 -18.46 -16.65 6.32
C GLU A 157 -18.57 -15.74 5.09
N GLU A 158 -17.61 -14.83 4.96
CA GLU A 158 -17.54 -13.91 3.84
C GLU A 158 -16.35 -14.23 2.95
N THR A 159 -16.42 -13.80 1.70
CA THR A 159 -15.38 -14.11 0.72
C THR A 159 -14.39 -12.97 0.60
N VAL A 160 -13.11 -13.29 0.79
CA VAL A 160 -12.00 -12.42 0.47
C VAL A 160 -11.57 -12.67 -0.97
N SER A 161 -11.62 -11.62 -1.80
CA SER A 161 -11.14 -11.65 -3.18
C SER A 161 -9.68 -11.18 -3.28
N ARG A 162 -9.11 -11.33 -4.48
CA ARG A 162 -7.76 -10.87 -4.84
C ARG A 162 -7.59 -9.38 -4.55
N THR A 163 -6.88 -9.06 -3.47
CA THR A 163 -6.74 -7.69 -2.96
C THR A 163 -5.29 -7.43 -2.58
N PRO A 164 -4.69 -6.30 -3.00
CA PRO A 164 -3.29 -5.99 -2.72
C PRO A 164 -3.02 -5.91 -1.22
N ALA A 165 -1.88 -6.45 -0.78
CA ALA A 165 -1.44 -6.44 0.61
C ALA A 165 -0.09 -5.73 0.74
N ILE A 166 -0.03 -4.68 1.55
CA ILE A 166 1.18 -4.02 1.96
C ILE A 166 1.56 -4.50 3.35
N VAL A 167 2.79 -5.01 3.50
CA VAL A 167 3.32 -5.49 4.77
C VAL A 167 4.43 -4.56 5.24
N LEU A 168 4.27 -4.03 6.45
CA LEU A 168 5.27 -3.20 7.11
C LEU A 168 5.86 -3.98 8.27
N SER A 169 7.15 -4.31 8.21
CA SER A 169 7.79 -5.08 9.28
C SER A 169 9.18 -4.56 9.61
N ASN A 170 9.57 -4.75 10.87
CA ASN A 170 10.92 -4.49 11.34
C ASN A 170 11.79 -5.75 11.26
N ASN A 171 11.16 -6.93 11.24
CA ASN A 171 11.81 -8.24 11.26
C ASN A 171 11.47 -9.03 9.99
N GLU A 172 12.33 -9.99 9.65
CA GLU A 172 12.01 -10.96 8.60
C GLU A 172 11.02 -12.00 9.13
N VAL A 173 9.72 -11.72 8.94
CA VAL A 173 8.62 -12.57 9.46
C VAL A 173 8.29 -13.75 8.55
N PHE A 174 8.52 -13.59 7.24
CA PHE A 174 8.23 -14.64 6.25
C PHE A 174 9.53 -15.29 5.77
N PRO A 175 9.56 -16.63 5.65
CA PRO A 175 10.69 -17.38 5.11
C PRO A 175 11.16 -16.82 3.77
N ASP A 176 12.46 -16.96 3.51
CA ASP A 176 13.06 -16.67 2.21
C ASP A 176 13.01 -17.92 1.31
N ASP A 177 11.79 -18.39 1.05
CA ASP A 177 11.53 -19.54 0.19
C ASP A 177 10.89 -19.12 -1.13
N GLU A 178 10.93 -20.03 -2.09
CA GLU A 178 10.36 -19.83 -3.41
C GLU A 178 8.84 -19.50 -3.34
N ALA A 179 8.12 -20.12 -2.41
CA ALA A 179 6.68 -19.94 -2.29
C ALA A 179 6.31 -18.50 -1.92
N PHE A 180 6.99 -17.89 -0.95
CA PHE A 180 6.76 -16.49 -0.60
C PHE A 180 7.36 -15.56 -1.66
N ASN A 181 8.53 -15.84 -2.21
CA ASN A 181 9.22 -14.94 -3.13
C ASN A 181 8.48 -14.74 -4.46
N HIS A 182 7.76 -15.76 -4.95
CA HIS A 182 6.85 -15.60 -6.10
C HIS A 182 5.61 -14.74 -5.79
N ARG A 183 5.24 -14.60 -4.52
CA ARG A 183 4.01 -13.94 -4.07
C ARG A 183 4.21 -12.52 -3.56
N MET A 184 5.44 -12.10 -3.28
CA MET A 184 5.72 -10.76 -2.78
C MET A 184 6.93 -10.08 -3.42
N TRP A 185 6.83 -8.76 -3.56
CA TRP A 185 8.02 -7.92 -3.67
C TRP A 185 8.56 -7.63 -2.27
N ARG A 186 9.89 -7.71 -2.11
CA ARG A 186 10.57 -7.41 -0.85
C ARG A 186 11.52 -6.26 -1.08
N TYR A 187 11.38 -5.21 -0.27
CA TYR A 187 12.28 -4.07 -0.27
C TYR A 187 12.92 -3.92 1.09
N LYS A 188 14.22 -3.61 1.07
CA LYS A 188 15.02 -3.31 2.25
C LYS A 188 15.26 -1.82 2.34
N TRP A 189 14.53 -1.15 3.22
CA TRP A 189 14.65 0.28 3.48
C TRP A 189 15.57 0.56 4.67
N ARG A 190 16.32 1.64 4.56
CA ARG A 190 17.22 2.17 5.58
C ARG A 190 16.55 3.30 6.38
N ALA A 191 17.06 3.55 7.58
CA ALA A 191 16.69 4.75 8.34
C ALA A 191 16.97 5.99 7.49
N CYS A 192 15.96 6.86 7.39
CA CYS A 192 16.07 8.15 6.71
C CYS A 192 15.95 9.28 7.75
N PRO A 193 17.04 9.62 8.46
CA PRO A 193 17.06 10.77 9.37
C PRO A 193 16.60 12.10 8.75
N PRO A 194 16.86 12.41 7.46
CA PRO A 194 16.41 13.65 6.84
C PRO A 194 14.91 13.91 6.93
N LEU A 195 14.07 12.86 7.00
CA LEU A 195 12.62 13.02 7.09
C LEU A 195 12.14 13.65 8.39
N LYS A 196 12.96 13.70 9.45
CA LYS A 196 12.58 14.33 10.73
C LYS A 196 12.28 15.83 10.63
N LYS A 197 12.67 16.46 9.52
CA LYS A 197 12.38 17.87 9.25
C LYS A 197 10.91 18.14 8.92
N TYR A 198 10.18 17.12 8.49
CA TYR A 198 8.75 17.21 8.20
C TYR A 198 7.96 16.97 9.48
N ASP A 199 7.06 17.89 9.80
CA ASP A 199 6.17 17.88 10.96
C ASP A 199 4.73 17.50 10.61
N LYS A 200 4.41 17.43 9.30
CA LYS A 200 3.10 17.09 8.74
C LYS A 200 3.17 15.83 7.89
N GLU A 201 2.01 15.21 7.70
CA GLU A 201 1.86 14.02 6.88
C GLU A 201 1.84 14.35 5.38
N ILE A 202 2.15 13.37 4.53
CA ILE A 202 2.06 13.49 3.08
C ILE A 202 0.59 13.55 2.67
N HIS A 203 0.24 14.52 1.83
CA HIS A 203 -1.08 14.60 1.24
C HIS A 203 -1.32 13.43 0.27
N PRO A 204 -2.42 12.65 0.40
CA PRO A 204 -2.65 11.46 -0.43
C PRO A 204 -2.66 11.72 -1.95
N MET A 205 -3.04 12.93 -2.38
CA MET A 205 -2.98 13.31 -3.81
C MET A 205 -1.55 13.35 -4.39
N ALA A 206 -0.51 13.51 -3.57
CA ALA A 206 0.88 13.45 -4.04
C ALA A 206 1.24 12.07 -4.60
N PHE A 207 0.56 11.02 -4.14
CA PHE A 207 0.69 9.67 -4.69
C PHE A 207 0.24 9.59 -6.16
N ALA A 208 -0.80 10.32 -6.56
CA ALA A 208 -1.23 10.37 -7.95
C ALA A 208 -0.15 11.01 -8.84
N LEU A 209 0.48 12.09 -8.37
CA LEU A 209 1.60 12.74 -9.06
C LEU A 209 2.82 11.81 -9.20
N LEU A 210 3.07 10.98 -8.18
CA LEU A 210 4.12 9.98 -8.23
C LEU A 210 3.89 8.98 -9.37
N PHE A 211 2.65 8.51 -9.54
CA PHE A 211 2.32 7.65 -10.68
C PHE A 211 2.41 8.39 -12.02
N ASP A 212 1.95 9.63 -12.10
CA ASP A 212 2.07 10.44 -13.32
C ASP A 212 3.53 10.62 -13.77
N THR A 213 4.47 10.66 -12.82
CA THR A 213 5.89 10.87 -13.11
C THR A 213 6.57 9.61 -13.65
N PHE A 214 6.22 8.42 -13.16
CA PHE A 214 6.98 7.18 -13.41
C PHE A 214 6.23 6.11 -14.22
N VAL A 215 4.90 6.18 -14.29
CA VAL A 215 4.09 5.16 -14.96
C VAL A 215 3.79 5.62 -16.40
N MET A 216 4.49 5.02 -17.35
CA MET A 216 4.39 5.34 -18.78
C MET A 216 3.35 4.51 -19.55
N GLU A 217 2.42 3.85 -18.85
CA GLU A 217 1.44 2.97 -19.50
C GLU A 217 0.49 3.79 -20.39
N GLU A 218 0.38 3.47 -21.68
CA GLU A 218 -0.42 4.21 -22.66
C GLU A 218 -1.89 4.38 -22.25
N THR A 219 -2.47 3.39 -21.56
CA THR A 219 -3.85 3.47 -21.04
C THR A 219 -3.98 4.48 -19.89
N TYR A 220 -2.95 4.61 -19.05
CA TYR A 220 -2.89 5.58 -17.97
C TYR A 220 -2.61 7.00 -18.51
N VAL A 221 -1.63 7.11 -19.41
CA VAL A 221 -1.21 8.38 -20.05
C VAL A 221 -2.29 8.93 -20.99
N GLY A 222 -2.93 8.08 -21.79
CA GLY A 222 -3.95 8.48 -22.77
C GLY A 222 -5.24 8.99 -22.14
N THR A 223 -5.61 8.52 -20.95
CA THR A 223 -6.78 9.04 -20.21
C THR A 223 -6.50 10.43 -19.63
N ARG A 224 -5.23 10.71 -19.25
CA ARG A 224 -4.79 12.00 -18.68
C ARG A 224 -4.59 13.10 -19.71
N GLN A 225 -4.20 12.78 -20.95
CA GLN A 225 -4.05 13.79 -22.02
C GLN A 225 -5.37 14.36 -22.54
N LEU A 226 -6.50 13.70 -22.27
CA LEU A 226 -7.83 14.23 -22.56
C LEU A 226 -8.32 15.23 -21.51
N ASP A 227 -7.60 15.34 -20.37
CA ASP A 227 -7.97 16.15 -19.20
C ASP A 227 -7.01 17.34 -18.94
N GLN A 228 -6.04 17.58 -19.83
CA GLN A 228 -5.24 18.83 -19.88
C GLN A 228 -5.82 19.77 -20.93
#